data_AF-A0A5J4RVC6-F1
#
_entry.id   AF-A0A5J4RVC6-F1
#
_cell.length_a   1.000
_cell.length_b   1.000
_cell.length_c   1.000
_cell.angle_alpha   90.00
_cell.angle_beta   90.00
_cell.angle_gamma   90.00
#
_symmetry.space_group_name_H-M   'P 1'
#
loop_
_entity.id
_entity.type
_entity.pdbx_description
1 polymer ?
#
loop_
_entity_poly.entity_id
_entity_poly.type
_entity_poly.pdbx_seq_one_letter_code
_entity_poly.pdbx_strand_id
1 'polypeptide(L)' 'MKNLIILAIIEKLNHSNPDTDNCIILKSNEIQLADDFSFFELYSLYIELLTEGYELILMEKDSIKVRKAQKTIYFE' A
#
# COMPACT_ATOMS: atom_id res chain seq x y z
N MET A 1 16.04 -9.59 2.67
CA MET A 1 15.88 -8.45 3.61
C MET A 1 14.65 -7.69 3.14
N LYS A 2 13.57 -7.60 3.92
CA LYS A 2 12.37 -6.87 3.48
C LYS A 2 12.73 -5.40 3.32
N ASN A 3 12.32 -4.77 2.21
CA ASN A 3 12.57 -3.36 1.98
C ASN A 3 11.83 -2.55 3.05
N LEU A 4 12.58 -1.77 3.86
CA LEU A 4 12.02 -1.00 4.98
C LEU A 4 10.94 -0.02 4.51
N ILE A 5 11.06 0.50 3.29
CA ILE A 5 10.05 1.38 2.68
C ILE A 5 8.73 0.63 2.51
N ILE A 6 8.78 -0.60 2.01
CA ILE A 6 7.58 -1.41 1.80
C ILE A 6 6.91 -1.76 3.13
N LEU A 7 7.69 -2.09 4.16
CA LEU A 7 7.15 -2.33 5.50
C LEU A 7 6.42 -1.09 6.04
N ALA A 8 7.03 0.09 5.89
CA ALA A 8 6.43 1.35 6.33
C ALA A 8 5.15 1.69 5.54
N ILE A 9 5.11 1.40 4.23
CA ILE A 9 3.90 1.53 3.40
C ILE A 9 2.77 0.66 3.96
N ILE A 10 3.03 -0.64 4.17
CA ILE A 10 2.02 -1.58 4.66
C ILE A 10 1.53 -1.18 6.05
N GLU A 11 2.44 -0.83 6.95
CA GLU A 11 2.07 -0.37 8.30
C GLU A 11 1.17 0.87 8.24
N LYS A 12 1.50 1.84 7.38
CA LYS A 12 0.69 3.05 7.20
C LYS A 12 -0.70 2.72 6.65
N LEU A 13 -0.79 1.87 5.63
CA LEU A 13 -2.07 1.42 5.07
C LEU A 13 -2.94 0.69 6.10
N ASN A 14 -2.34 -0.15 6.94
CA ASN A 14 -3.04 -0.89 7.99
C ASN A 14 -3.63 0.02 9.09
N HIS A 15 -3.04 1.20 9.30
CA HIS A 15 -3.54 2.23 10.23
C HIS A 15 -4.36 3.33 9.54
N SER A 16 -4.52 3.28 8.22
CA SER A 16 -5.36 4.21 7.48
C SER A 16 -6.82 3.80 7.50
N ASN A 17 -7.71 4.79 7.59
CA ASN A 17 -9.14 4.57 7.43
C ASN A 17 -9.51 4.65 5.94
N PRO A 18 -10.09 3.60 5.36
CA PRO A 18 -10.61 3.65 3.99
C PRO A 18 -11.73 4.67 3.84
N ASP A 19 -11.89 5.20 2.63
CA ASP A 19 -13.05 6.01 2.25
C ASP A 19 -14.33 5.15 2.04
N THR A 20 -15.41 5.77 1.57
CA THR A 20 -16.70 5.11 1.30
C THR A 20 -16.62 3.98 0.28
N ASP A 21 -15.62 3.98 -0.60
CA ASP A 21 -15.38 2.97 -1.63
C ASP A 21 -14.30 1.96 -1.21
N ASN A 22 -13.97 1.90 0.09
CA ASN A 22 -12.87 1.12 0.67
C ASN A 22 -11.50 1.47 0.06
N CYS A 23 -11.32 2.66 -0.48
CA CYS A 23 -10.06 3.11 -1.05
C CYS A 23 -9.23 3.90 -0.03
N ILE A 24 -7.91 3.79 -0.16
CA ILE A 24 -6.92 4.54 0.61
C ILE A 24 -5.98 5.15 -0.40
N ILE A 25 -5.73 6.46 -0.27
CA ILE A 25 -4.67 7.15 -1.01
C ILE A 25 -3.53 7.37 -0.03
N LEU A 26 -2.33 6.96 -0.42
CA LEU A 26 -1.11 7.15 0.34
C LEU A 26 -0.10 7.91 -0.50
N LYS A 27 0.44 9.00 0.06
CA LYS A 27 1.49 9.80 -0.56
C LYS A 27 2.86 9.45 0.03
N SER A 28 3.91 9.55 -0.77
CA SER A 28 5.28 9.23 -0.33
C SER A 28 5.71 10.07 0.87
N ASN A 29 5.32 11.35 0.92
CA ASN A 29 5.62 12.27 2.02
C ASN A 29 4.90 11.95 3.34
N GLU A 30 3.91 11.05 3.34
CA GLU A 30 3.25 10.56 4.57
C GLU A 30 4.03 9.42 5.24
N ILE A 31 5.08 8.95 4.58
CA ILE A 31 5.99 7.91 5.04
C ILE A 31 7.28 8.60 5.48
N GLN A 32 7.46 8.73 6.79
CA GLN A 32 8.65 9.36 7.36
C GLN A 32 9.84 8.40 7.30
N LEU A 33 10.58 8.45 6.19
CA LEU A 33 11.85 7.76 6.01
C LEU A 33 12.95 8.78 5.71
N ALA A 34 14.21 8.39 5.92
CA ALA A 34 15.36 9.28 5.76
C ALA A 34 15.65 9.67 4.30
N ASP A 35 15.12 8.89 3.34
CA ASP A 35 15.38 9.03 1.92
C ASP A 35 14.08 9.24 1.14
N ASP A 36 14.14 10.13 0.15
CA ASP A 36 13.09 10.25 -0.87
C ASP A 36 13.02 8.95 -1.69
N PHE A 37 11.81 8.48 -1.98
CA PHE A 37 11.60 7.29 -2.80
C PHE A 37 10.44 7.47 -3.77
N SER A 38 10.50 6.74 -4.88
CA SER A 38 9.41 6.64 -5.85
C SER A 38 8.71 5.28 -5.71
N PHE A 39 7.37 5.27 -5.79
CA PHE A 39 6.62 4.01 -5.75
C PHE A 39 6.95 3.09 -6.94
N PHE A 40 7.37 3.66 -8.08
CA PHE A 40 7.79 2.89 -9.26
C PHE A 40 9.09 2.09 -9.05
N GLU A 41 9.91 2.46 -8.07
CA GLU A 41 11.18 1.78 -7.77
C GLU A 41 10.99 0.59 -6.80
N LEU A 42 9.79 0.43 -6.24
CA LEU A 42 9.47 -0.61 -5.27
C LEU A 42 8.92 -1.86 -5.96
N TYR A 43 9.79 -2.59 -6.67
CA TYR A 43 9.42 -3.73 -7.51
C TYR A 43 8.55 -4.80 -6.83
N SER A 44 8.70 -5.02 -5.52
CA SER A 44 7.92 -6.02 -4.78
C SER A 44 6.68 -5.45 -4.07
N LEU A 45 6.39 -4.15 -4.19
CA LEU A 45 5.28 -3.51 -3.49
C LEU A 45 3.93 -4.13 -3.88
N TYR A 46 3.71 -4.38 -5.17
CA TYR A 46 2.46 -4.98 -5.66
C TYR A 46 2.16 -6.34 -5.00
N ILE A 47 3.19 -7.19 -4.85
CA ILE A 47 3.03 -8.53 -4.26
C ILE A 47 2.72 -8.42 -2.75
N GLU A 48 3.40 -7.54 -2.04
CA GLU A 48 3.16 -7.35 -0.60
C GLU A 48 1.77 -6.73 -0.34
N LEU A 49 1.32 -5.78 -1.18
CA LEU A 49 -0.05 -5.25 -1.12
C LEU A 49 -1.10 -6.36 -1.26
N LEU A 50 -0.97 -7.21 -2.28
CA LEU A 50 -1.89 -8.34 -2.45
C LEU A 50 -1.89 -9.30 -1.26
N THR A 51 -0.71 -9.59 -0.71
CA THR A 51 -0.54 -10.47 0.45
C THR A 51 -1.26 -9.92 1.69
N GLU A 52 -1.27 -8.60 1.85
CA GLU A 52 -1.92 -7.88 2.94
C GLU A 52 -3.42 -7.59 2.65
N GLY A 53 -3.94 -8.03 1.51
CA GLY A 53 -5.34 -7.84 1.13
C GLY A 53 -5.66 -6.46 0.54
N TYR A 54 -4.69 -5.80 -0.08
CA TYR A 54 -4.88 -4.57 -0.83
C TYR A 54 -4.81 -4.83 -2.34
N GLU A 55 -5.77 -4.26 -3.06
CA GLU A 55 -5.78 -4.16 -4.52
C GLU A 55 -5.16 -2.83 -4.93
N LEU A 56 -4.13 -2.83 -5.78
CA LEU A 56 -3.56 -1.61 -6.34
C LEU A 56 -4.48 -1.06 -7.44
N ILE A 57 -4.99 0.16 -7.26
CA ILE A 57 -5.91 0.81 -8.20
C ILE A 57 -5.18 1.78 -9.11
N LEU A 58 -4.26 2.57 -8.55
CA LEU A 58 -3.46 3.54 -9.27
C LEU A 58 -2.08 3.66 -8.62
N MET A 59 -1.04 3.79 -9.43
CA MET A 59 0.32 4.10 -9.00
C MET A 59 0.83 5.31 -9.78
N GLU A 60 1.19 6.34 -9.05
CA GLU A 60 1.87 7.53 -9.55
C GLU A 60 3.27 7.62 -8.93
N LYS A 61 4.05 8.61 -9.34
CA LYS A 61 5.42 8.80 -8.85
C LYS A 61 5.48 8.89 -7.32
N ASP A 62 4.63 9.73 -6.75
CA ASP A 62 4.65 10.12 -5.34
C ASP A 62 3.37 9.70 -4.60
N SER A 63 2.52 8.90 -5.23
CA SER A 63 1.27 8.43 -4.62
C SER A 63 0.86 7.04 -5.10
N ILE A 64 0.14 6.33 -4.24
CA ILE A 64 -0.63 5.13 -4.61
C ILE A 64 -2.06 5.28 -4.15
N LYS A 65 -2.99 4.73 -4.94
CA LYS A 65 -4.35 4.45 -4.52
C LYS A 65 -4.53 2.95 -4.44
N VAL A 66 -4.92 2.46 -3.28
CA VAL A 66 -5.23 1.05 -3.05
C VAL A 66 -6.67 0.91 -2.59
N ARG A 67 -7.27 -0.24 -2.83
CA ARG A 67 -8.54 -0.64 -2.25
C ARG A 67 -8.29 -1.75 -1.26
N LYS A 68 -8.80 -1.62 -0.03
CA LYS A 68 -8.77 -2.69 0.95
C LYS A 68 -9.79 -3.74 0.52
N ALA A 69 -9.33 -4.88 0.05
CA ALA A 69 -10.21 -5.99 -0.24
C ALA A 69 -10.85 -6.44 1.08
N GLN A 70 -12.18 -6.45 1.15
CA GLN A 70 -12.85 -7.19 2.20
C GLN A 70 -12.35 -8.64 2.09
N LYS A 71 -11.87 -9.23 3.18
CA LYS A 71 -11.45 -10.63 3.19
C LYS A 71 -12.63 -11.48 2.69
N THR A 72 -12.65 -11.83 1.41
CA THR A 72 -13.53 -12.88 0.91
C THR A 72 -12.92 -14.18 1.42
N ILE A 73 -13.40 -14.62 2.58
CA ILE A 73 -13.08 -15.95 3.10
C ILE A 73 -13.88 -16.92 2.21
N TYR A 74 -13.19 -17.61 1.31
CA TYR A 74 -13.75 -18.79 0.65
C TYR A 74 -13.75 -19.92 1.69
N PHE A 75 -14.94 -20.40 2.05
CA PHE A 75 -15.07 -21.69 2.72
C PHE A 75 -15.09 -22.76 1.62
N GLU A 76 -14.14 -23.69 1.66
CA GLU A 76 -14.26 -25.00 0.99
C GLU A 76 -15.08 -25.95 1.87
#